data_AF-A0A6N8HQV4-F1
#
_entry.id   AF-A0A6N8HQV4-F1
#
_cell.length_a   1.000
_cell.length_b   1.000
_cell.length_c   1.000
_cell.angle_alpha   90.00
_cell.angle_beta   90.00
_cell.angle_gamma   90.00
#
_symmetry.space_group_name_H-M   'P 1'
#
loop_
_entity.id
_entity.type
_entity.pdbx_description
1 polymer ?
#
loop_
_entity_poly.entity_id
_entity_poly.type
_entity_poly.pdbx_seq_one_letter_code
_entity_poly.pdbx_strand_id
1 'polypeptide(L)'
;MKRVGLSITMLLTCIVFLTAPVGSYASDEGSTVESMTKTVSVWERYPLGTIPPSIYIYDRLGWKGTLKLVDYQTAPDFVIANYKGTVTCHGTCAVGEPGDQEKE
;
A
#
# COMPACT_ATOMS: atom_id res chain seq x y z
N MET A 1 -71.49 -4.68 -4.59
CA MET A 1 -70.04 -4.59 -4.92
C MET A 1 -69.52 -3.26 -4.40
N LYS A 2 -68.52 -3.29 -3.51
CA LYS A 2 -67.79 -2.11 -3.00
C LYS A 2 -66.75 -1.69 -4.04
N ARG A 3 -66.56 -0.37 -4.24
CA ARG A 3 -65.27 0.36 -4.21
C ARG A 3 -65.45 1.74 -4.89
N VAL A 4 -65.34 2.84 -4.14
CA VAL A 4 -64.12 3.62 -3.82
C VAL A 4 -63.81 4.65 -4.91
N GLY A 5 -63.67 5.91 -4.50
CA GLY A 5 -63.15 6.97 -5.36
C GLY A 5 -63.19 8.37 -4.74
N LEU A 6 -62.62 8.53 -3.54
CA LEU A 6 -62.34 9.82 -2.90
C LEU A 6 -60.84 10.12 -3.03
N SER A 7 -60.47 11.31 -3.52
CA SER A 7 -59.21 12.05 -3.21
C SER A 7 -59.11 13.24 -4.17
N ILE A 8 -59.54 14.45 -3.79
CA ILE A 8 -58.83 15.44 -2.94
C ILE A 8 -57.44 15.75 -3.50
N THR A 9 -57.44 16.78 -4.35
CA THR A 9 -56.29 17.52 -4.88
C THR A 9 -55.45 18.10 -3.75
N MET A 10 -54.19 17.65 -3.62
CA MET A 10 -53.26 18.13 -2.60
C MET A 10 -52.36 19.23 -3.14
N LEU A 11 -52.23 20.24 -2.28
CA LEU A 11 -51.71 21.58 -2.46
C LEU A 11 -50.23 21.66 -2.84
N LEU A 12 -49.97 22.62 -3.73
CA LEU A 12 -48.70 23.24 -4.05
C LEU A 12 -47.94 23.71 -2.79
N THR A 13 -46.69 23.28 -2.62
CA THR A 13 -45.72 23.96 -1.74
C THR A 13 -44.37 24.10 -2.46
N CYS A 14 -44.06 25.34 -2.82
CA CYS A 14 -42.75 25.77 -3.30
C CYS A 14 -41.71 25.59 -2.18
N ILE A 15 -40.70 24.76 -2.42
CA ILE A 15 -39.48 24.78 -1.61
C ILE A 15 -38.35 25.31 -2.49
N VAL A 16 -38.08 26.60 -2.35
CA VAL A 16 -36.91 27.26 -2.93
C VAL A 16 -35.74 26.98 -1.99
N PHE A 17 -34.97 25.92 -2.27
CA PHE A 17 -33.67 25.75 -1.63
C PHE A 17 -32.65 26.60 -2.38
N LEU A 18 -32.19 27.65 -1.68
CA LEU A 18 -31.09 28.53 -2.06
C LEU A 18 -29.81 27.69 -2.22
N THR A 19 -29.34 27.51 -3.45
CA THR A 19 -28.03 26.93 -3.71
C THR A 19 -26.96 28.02 -3.55
N ALA A 20 -26.25 28.01 -2.42
CA ALA A 20 -25.00 28.75 -2.32
C ALA A 20 -23.89 27.95 -3.02
N PRO A 21 -23.10 28.52 -3.94
CA PRO A 21 -21.93 27.84 -4.47
C PRO A 21 -20.86 27.84 -3.36
N VAL A 22 -20.64 26.69 -2.74
CA VAL A 22 -19.42 26.47 -1.95
C VAL A 22 -18.26 26.36 -2.92
N GLY A 23 -17.66 27.51 -3.24
CA GLY A 23 -16.37 27.58 -3.90
C GLY A 23 -15.32 26.97 -2.99
N SER A 24 -15.07 25.68 -3.14
CA SER A 24 -13.89 25.03 -2.58
C SER A 24 -12.76 25.24 -3.56
N TYR A 25 -12.02 26.35 -3.40
CA TYR A 25 -10.68 26.46 -3.94
C TYR A 25 -9.80 25.60 -3.03
N ALA A 26 -9.59 24.34 -3.40
CA ALA A 26 -8.50 23.58 -2.82
C ALA A 26 -7.22 24.19 -3.39
N SER A 27 -6.49 24.89 -2.51
CA SER A 27 -5.14 25.37 -2.77
C SER A 27 -4.29 24.24 -3.34
N ASP A 28 -3.49 24.56 -4.36
CA ASP A 28 -2.39 23.75 -4.85
C ASP A 28 -1.43 23.49 -3.68
N GLU A 29 -1.68 22.44 -2.89
CA GLU A 29 -0.73 21.97 -1.91
C GLU A 29 0.38 21.27 -2.69
N GLY A 30 1.50 21.99 -2.82
CA GLY A 30 2.68 21.55 -3.52
C GLY A 30 2.96 20.09 -3.20
N SER A 31 3.09 19.29 -4.27
CA SER A 31 3.34 17.86 -4.22
C SER A 31 4.51 17.54 -3.28
N THR A 32 4.21 17.30 -2.01
CA THR A 32 5.08 16.59 -1.10
C THR A 32 5.24 15.22 -1.74
N VAL A 33 6.43 14.94 -2.26
CA VAL A 33 6.79 13.62 -2.77
C VAL A 33 6.59 12.67 -1.59
N GLU A 34 5.44 11.99 -1.57
CA GLU A 34 5.04 11.13 -0.46
C GLU A 34 6.04 9.98 -0.40
N SER A 35 6.93 10.06 0.59
CA SER A 35 7.92 9.02 0.84
C SER A 35 7.20 7.85 1.50
N MET A 36 7.07 6.74 0.79
CA MET A 36 6.46 5.53 1.33
C MET A 36 7.53 4.63 1.93
N THR A 37 7.19 3.91 2.99
CA THR A 37 8.07 2.89 3.59
C THR A 37 7.33 1.58 3.76
N LYS A 38 8.01 0.45 3.53
CA LYS A 38 7.48 -0.87 3.88
C LYS A 38 8.57 -1.78 4.43
N THR A 39 8.18 -2.80 5.19
CA THR A 39 9.09 -3.86 5.61
C THR A 39 9.08 -4.96 4.57
N VAL A 40 10.26 -5.43 4.16
CA VAL A 40 10.43 -6.53 3.20
C VAL A 40 11.27 -7.62 3.82
N SER A 41 11.03 -8.86 3.37
CA SER A 41 11.90 -10.00 3.65
C SER A 41 12.39 -10.60 2.34
N VAL A 42 13.67 -10.92 2.25
CA VAL A 42 14.32 -11.46 1.06
C VAL A 42 15.11 -12.70 1.42
N TRP A 43 14.88 -13.77 0.66
CA TRP A 43 15.66 -15.00 0.74
C TRP A 43 16.72 -15.00 -0.36
N GLU A 44 17.99 -15.03 0.01
CA GLU A 44 19.11 -15.03 -0.92
C GLU A 44 19.89 -16.35 -0.81
N ARG A 45 20.30 -16.90 -1.95
CA ARG A 45 21.03 -18.17 -2.03
C ARG A 45 22.52 -17.91 -2.27
N TYR A 46 23.35 -18.49 -1.41
CA TYR A 46 24.81 -18.44 -1.50
C TYR A 46 25.40 -19.83 -1.78
N PRO A 47 26.61 -19.91 -2.37
CA PRO A 47 27.34 -21.16 -2.49
C PRO A 47 27.59 -21.81 -1.12
N LEU A 48 27.61 -23.15 -1.08
CA LEU A 48 27.93 -23.90 0.13
C LEU A 48 29.28 -23.45 0.73
N GLY A 49 29.34 -23.33 2.06
CA GLY A 49 30.53 -22.87 2.78
C GLY A 49 30.69 -21.35 2.85
N THR A 50 29.81 -20.59 2.18
CA THR A 50 29.78 -19.13 2.29
C THR A 50 29.05 -18.71 3.55
N ILE A 51 29.67 -17.81 4.33
CA ILE A 51 28.97 -17.11 5.41
C ILE A 51 28.22 -15.93 4.77
N PRO A 52 26.88 -15.86 4.86
CA PRO A 52 26.14 -14.74 4.29
C PRO A 52 26.56 -13.40 4.94
N PRO A 53 26.66 -12.31 4.16
CA PRO A 53 26.92 -10.99 4.72
C PRO A 53 25.79 -10.59 5.66
N SER A 54 26.10 -9.79 6.69
CA SER A 54 25.11 -9.28 7.65
C SER A 54 24.15 -8.27 7.05
N ILE A 55 24.48 -7.73 5.86
CA ILE A 55 23.76 -6.66 5.18
C ILE A 55 23.46 -7.07 3.74
N TYR A 56 22.23 -6.80 3.29
CA TYR A 56 21.80 -6.91 1.90
C TYR A 56 21.25 -5.57 1.41
N ILE A 57 21.72 -5.10 0.25
CA ILE A 57 21.25 -3.86 -0.36
C ILE A 57 20.03 -4.16 -1.23
N TYR A 58 18.88 -3.65 -0.82
CA TYR A 58 17.65 -3.78 -1.58
C TYR A 58 17.49 -2.58 -2.51
N ASP A 59 17.42 -2.82 -3.81
CA ASP A 59 17.08 -1.84 -4.84
C ASP A 59 16.26 -2.54 -5.94
N ARG A 60 14.93 -2.53 -5.79
CA ARG A 60 14.00 -3.16 -6.74
C ARG A 60 12.72 -2.35 -6.85
N LEU A 61 12.21 -2.18 -8.07
CA LEU A 61 10.90 -1.57 -8.33
C LEU A 61 10.69 -0.18 -7.70
N GLY A 62 11.77 0.61 -7.59
CA GLY A 62 11.77 1.94 -6.98
C GLY A 62 11.91 1.94 -5.45
N TRP A 63 11.81 0.77 -4.80
CA TRP A 63 12.05 0.61 -3.38
C TRP A 63 13.54 0.40 -3.10
N LYS A 64 14.08 1.18 -2.16
CA LYS A 64 15.49 1.13 -1.76
C LYS A 64 15.65 1.03 -0.26
N GLY A 65 16.60 0.24 0.20
CA GLY A 65 16.89 0.15 1.62
C GLY A 65 17.99 -0.85 1.94
N THR A 66 18.34 -0.92 3.22
CA THR A 66 19.34 -1.86 3.73
C THR A 66 18.63 -2.89 4.60
N LEU A 67 18.73 -4.16 4.22
CA LEU A 67 18.17 -5.27 4.98
C LEU A 67 19.26 -5.90 5.84
N LYS A 68 18.86 -6.39 7.02
CA LYS A 68 19.75 -7.08 7.94
C LYS A 68 19.51 -8.59 7.87
N LEU A 69 20.58 -9.36 7.97
CA LEU A 69 20.50 -10.81 8.10
C LEU A 69 19.75 -11.16 9.40
N VAL A 70 18.66 -11.91 9.28
CA VAL A 70 17.86 -12.41 10.40
C VAL A 70 18.32 -13.81 10.78
N ASP A 71 18.39 -14.68 9.78
CA ASP A 71 18.81 -16.07 9.93
C ASP A 71 19.44 -16.58 8.63
N TYR A 72 20.12 -17.71 8.70
CA TYR A 72 20.50 -18.48 7.53
C TYR A 72 20.55 -19.96 7.87
N GLN A 73 20.32 -20.80 6.86
CA GLN A 73 20.33 -22.25 6.98
C GLN A 73 21.25 -22.83 5.93
N THR A 74 21.99 -23.87 6.31
CA THR A 74 22.83 -24.63 5.38
C THR A 74 22.03 -25.82 4.86
N ALA A 75 21.82 -25.86 3.55
CA ALA A 75 21.30 -27.00 2.82
C ALA A 75 22.46 -27.83 2.25
N PRO A 76 22.20 -29.03 1.68
CA PRO A 76 23.27 -29.90 1.18
C PRO A 76 24.17 -29.26 0.12
N ASP A 77 23.64 -28.36 -0.71
CA ASP A 77 24.32 -27.78 -1.87
C ASP A 77 24.41 -26.24 -1.84
N PHE A 78 23.84 -25.57 -0.83
CA PHE A 78 23.84 -24.12 -0.72
C PHE A 78 23.58 -23.63 0.70
N VAL A 79 23.74 -22.32 0.90
CA VAL A 79 23.25 -21.61 2.08
C VAL A 79 22.09 -20.71 1.66
N ILE A 80 20.97 -20.76 2.38
CA ILE A 80 19.86 -19.81 2.22
C ILE A 80 19.92 -18.82 3.38
N ALA A 81 19.89 -17.54 3.07
CA ALA A 81 19.92 -16.45 4.04
C ALA A 81 18.62 -15.64 3.97
N ASN A 82 18.04 -15.35 5.13
CA ASN A 82 16.86 -14.51 5.30
C ASN A 82 17.28 -13.09 5.70
N TYR A 83 16.96 -12.10 4.88
CA TYR A 83 17.19 -10.69 5.16
C TYR A 83 15.88 -9.98 5.39
N LYS A 84 15.79 -9.15 6.43
CA LYS A 84 14.62 -8.33 6.72
C LYS A 84 15.01 -6.90 7.01
N GLY A 85 14.19 -5.95 6.59
CA GLY A 85 14.42 -4.54 6.84
C GLY A 85 13.34 -3.65 6.22
N THR A 86 13.43 -2.36 6.53
CA THR A 86 12.55 -1.34 5.97
C THR A 86 13.18 -0.77 4.70
N VAL A 87 12.38 -0.68 3.65
CA VAL A 87 12.72 -0.02 2.39
C VAL A 87 11.87 1.21 2.21
N THR A 88 12.43 2.20 1.54
CA THR A 88 11.82 3.49 1.27
C THR A 88 11.64 3.65 -0.23
N CYS A 89 10.52 4.25 -0.59
CA CYS A 89 10.18 4.68 -1.93
C CYS A 89 10.08 6.19 -1.95
N HIS A 90 10.75 6.84 -2.91
CA HIS A 90 10.57 8.25 -3.19
C HIS A 90 9.92 8.39 -4.58
N GLY A 91 8.64 8.76 -4.63
CA GLY A 91 7.88 8.93 -5.87
C GLY A 91 7.06 7.69 -6.24
N THR A 92 7.01 7.35 -7.52
CA THR A 92 6.23 6.20 -8.01
C THR A 92 7.01 4.90 -7.85
N CYS A 93 6.55 4.00 -6.98
CA CYS A 93 7.09 2.65 -6.86
C CYS A 93 6.04 1.61 -7.23
N ALA A 94 6.50 0.48 -7.76
CA ALA A 94 5.57 -0.59 -8.04
C ALA A 94 5.07 -1.19 -6.72
N VAL A 95 3.75 -1.35 -6.63
CA VAL A 95 3.11 -2.17 -5.61
C VAL A 95 3.12 -3.61 -6.14
N GLY A 96 4.27 -4.27 -6.08
CA GLY A 96 4.37 -5.72 -6.33
C GLY A 96 4.95 -6.39 -5.08
N GLU A 97 4.63 -7.61 -4.68
CA GLU A 97 3.60 -8.63 -4.94
C GLU A 97 3.62 -9.52 -3.66
N PRO A 98 2.75 -10.54 -3.45
CA PRO A 98 2.56 -11.25 -2.17
C PRO A 98 3.71 -12.21 -1.76
N GLY A 99 4.96 -11.76 -1.84
CA GLY A 99 6.09 -12.33 -1.08
C GLY A 99 6.31 -11.63 0.28
N ASP A 100 5.61 -10.50 0.50
CA ASP A 100 5.55 -9.73 1.75
C ASP A 100 4.50 -10.31 2.74
N GLN A 101 4.19 -11.62 2.67
CA GLN A 101 3.29 -12.24 3.65
C GLN A 101 4.06 -12.60 4.92
N GLU A 102 3.80 -11.78 5.94
CA GLU A 102 3.67 -12.17 7.34
C GLU A 102 3.06 -13.58 7.42
N LYS A 103 3.89 -14.55 7.79
CA LYS A 103 3.43 -15.89 8.13
C LYS A 103 2.77 -15.78 9.52
N GLU A 104 1.44 -15.67 9.55
CA GLU A 104 0.65 -16.01 10.75
C GLU A 104 0.89 -17.47 11.18
#